data_AF-A0A1W9Q7I3-F1
#
_entry.id   AF-A0A1W9Q7I3-F1
#
_cell.length_a   1.000
_cell.length_b   1.000
_cell.length_c   1.000
_cell.angle_alpha   90.00
_cell.angle_beta   90.00
_cell.angle_gamma   90.00
#
_symmetry.space_group_name_H-M   'P 1'
#
loop_
_entity.id
_entity.type
_entity.pdbx_description
1 polymer ?
#
loop_
_entity_poly.entity_id
_entity_poly.type
_entity_poly.pdbx_seq_one_letter_code
_entity_poly.pdbx_strand_id
1 'polypeptide(L)' 'MNATKTVLAAATAAMLFGIGSAEAQSVTGAGSTFIYPALSQWADAYKKDTGVEVNYQAIGSGGGLQQLAAKTVTFAASD' A
#
# COMPACT_ATOMS: atom_id res chain seq x y z
N MET A 1 -32.34 3.45 -36.55
CA MET A 1 -32.75 3.59 -35.13
C MET A 1 -32.26 2.45 -34.23
N ASN A 2 -31.94 1.26 -34.77
CA ASN A 2 -31.52 0.11 -33.93
C ASN A 2 -30.02 0.14 -33.58
N ALA A 3 -29.16 0.62 -34.49
CA ALA A 3 -27.72 0.72 -34.26
C ALA A 3 -27.35 1.65 -33.09
N THR A 4 -28.08 2.77 -32.93
CA THR A 4 -27.84 3.74 -31.84
C THR A 4 -28.17 3.15 -30.46
N LYS A 5 -29.20 2.29 -30.37
CA LYS A 5 -29.55 1.59 -29.12
C LYS A 5 -28.52 0.52 -28.76
N THR A 6 -27.96 -0.18 -29.76
CA THR A 6 -26.91 -1.20 -29.56
C THR A 6 -25.58 -0.58 -29.12
N VAL A 7 -25.19 0.56 -29.68
CA VAL A 7 -23.96 1.28 -29.28
C VAL A 7 -24.07 1.80 -27.85
N LEU A 8 -25.25 2.31 -27.47
CA LEU A 8 -25.46 2.82 -26.11
C LEU A 8 -25.40 1.70 -25.07
N ALA A 9 -25.99 0.53 -25.36
CA ALA A 9 -25.94 -0.64 -24.48
C ALA A 9 -24.51 -1.21 -24.30
N ALA A 10 -23.69 -1.19 -25.35
CA ALA A 10 -22.30 -1.62 -25.29
C ALA A 10 -21.42 -0.66 -24.45
N ALA A 11 -21.69 0.65 -24.50
CA ALA A 11 -20.98 1.64 -23.69
C ALA A 11 -21.27 1.49 -22.18
N THR A 12 -22.51 1.17 -21.80
CA THR A 12 -22.87 0.94 -20.39
C THR A 12 -22.29 -0.37 -19.85
N ALA A 13 -22.21 -1.42 -20.68
CA ALA A 13 -21.60 -2.69 -20.30
C ALA A 13 -20.09 -2.53 -20.04
N ALA A 14 -19.37 -1.73 -20.84
CA ALA A 14 -17.94 -1.49 -20.65
C ALA A 14 -17.61 -0.73 -19.35
N MET A 15 -18.51 0.13 -18.86
CA MET A 15 -18.31 0.86 -17.59
C MET A 15 -18.44 -0.04 -16.35
N LEU A 16 -19.17 -1.16 -16.43
CA LEU A 16 -19.33 -2.10 -15.33
C LEU A 16 -18.11 -3.00 -15.11
N PHE A 17 -17.25 -3.16 -16.12
CA PHE A 17 -16.01 -3.95 -16.03
C PHE A 17 -14.76 -3.12 -15.65
N GLY A 18 -14.92 -1.80 -15.46
CA GLY A 18 -13.81 -0.86 -15.20
C GLY A 18 -13.44 -0.67 -13.73
N ILE A 19 -14.12 -1.35 -12.79
CA ILE A 19 -13.76 -1.29 -11.37
C ILE A 19 -12.54 -2.20 -11.18
N GLY A 20 -11.34 -1.66 -11.41
CA GLY A 20 -10.09 -2.34 -11.11
C GLY A 20 -10.07 -2.80 -9.66
N SER A 21 -9.67 -4.05 -9.43
CA SER A 21 -9.40 -4.56 -8.09
C SER A 21 -8.37 -3.67 -7.40
N ALA A 22 -8.72 -3.11 -6.24
CA ALA A 22 -7.74 -2.43 -5.40
C ALA A 22 -6.74 -3.47 -4.89
N GLU A 23 -5.57 -3.54 -5.51
CA GLU A 23 -4.51 -4.42 -5.03
C GLU A 23 -3.94 -3.87 -3.73
N ALA A 24 -3.74 -4.77 -2.76
CA ALA A 24 -3.12 -4.45 -1.48
C ALA A 24 -1.66 -4.06 -1.71
N GLN A 25 -1.41 -2.76 -1.85
CA GLN A 25 -0.07 -2.24 -2.12
C GLN A 25 0.79 -2.34 -0.86
N SER A 26 1.91 -3.06 -0.93
CA SER A 26 2.83 -3.16 0.20
C SER A 26 3.50 -1.81 0.51
N VAL A 27 3.76 -1.58 1.80
CA VAL A 27 4.34 -0.35 2.32
C VAL A 27 5.70 -0.68 2.93
N THR A 28 6.75 0.08 2.58
CA THR A 28 8.10 -0.11 3.10
C THR A 28 8.50 1.02 4.05
N GLY A 29 9.05 0.69 5.20
CA GLY A 29 9.56 1.64 6.18
C GLY A 29 10.90 1.21 6.77
N ALA A 30 11.57 2.13 7.43
CA ALA A 30 12.83 1.87 8.14
C ALA A 30 12.99 2.83 9.33
N GLY A 31 13.75 2.45 10.36
CA GLY A 31 14.02 3.36 11.46
C GLY A 31 14.35 2.71 12.80
N SER A 32 13.86 3.33 13.88
CA SER A 32 14.04 2.94 15.28
C SER A 32 13.99 1.43 15.47
N THR A 33 15.05 0.90 16.09
CA THR A 33 15.11 -0.49 16.53
C THR A 33 14.29 -0.69 17.82
N PHE A 34 14.03 0.38 18.57
CA PHE A 34 13.31 0.34 19.83
C PHE A 34 11.83 -0.02 19.63
N ILE A 35 11.16 0.57 18.63
CA ILE A 35 9.74 0.28 18.34
C ILE A 35 9.54 -1.07 17.62
N TYR A 36 10.60 -1.67 17.07
CA TYR A 36 10.51 -2.82 16.18
C TYR A 36 9.66 -3.99 16.72
N PRO A 37 9.79 -4.42 18.00
CA PRO A 37 8.99 -5.53 18.53
C PRO A 37 7.48 -5.26 18.57
N ALA A 38 7.06 -3.99 18.69
CA ALA A 38 5.65 -3.61 18.65
C ALA A 38 5.18 -3.43 17.21
N LEU A 39 5.99 -2.76 16.39
CA LEU A 39 5.67 -2.51 14.98
C LEU A 39 5.51 -3.80 14.19
N SER A 40 6.34 -4.82 14.44
CA SER A 40 6.21 -6.13 13.78
C SER A 40 4.87 -6.80 14.09
N GLN A 41 4.42 -6.77 15.35
CA GLN A 41 3.12 -7.33 15.74
C GLN A 41 1.95 -6.56 15.10
N TRP A 42 2.06 -5.24 15.01
CA TRP A 42 1.05 -4.43 14.34
C TRP A 42 1.03 -4.66 12.83
N ALA A 43 2.20 -4.83 12.20
CA ALA A 43 2.31 -5.16 10.77
C ALA A 43 1.66 -6.52 10.45
N ASP A 44 1.91 -7.53 11.28
CA ASP A 44 1.30 -8.86 11.13
C ASP A 44 -0.22 -8.81 11.28
N ALA A 45 -0.72 -8.12 12.32
CA ALA A 45 -2.15 -7.93 12.52
C ALA A 45 -2.80 -7.15 11.37
N TYR A 46 -2.15 -6.07 10.92
CA TYR A 46 -2.62 -5.25 9.81
C TYR A 46 -2.69 -6.05 8.50
N LYS A 47 -1.68 -6.88 8.21
CA LYS A 47 -1.69 -7.77 7.05
C LYS A 47 -2.80 -8.80 7.15
N LYS A 48 -3.05 -9.36 8.32
CA LYS A 48 -4.15 -10.31 8.54
C LYS A 48 -5.51 -9.68 8.25
N ASP A 49 -5.72 -8.44 8.66
CA ASP A 49 -7.02 -7.77 8.58
C ASP A 49 -7.27 -7.11 7.21
N THR A 50 -6.22 -6.62 6.56
CA THR A 50 -6.33 -5.81 5.33
C THR A 50 -5.73 -6.46 4.09
N GLY A 51 -4.90 -7.48 4.26
CA GLY A 51 -4.05 -8.04 3.20
C GLY A 51 -2.84 -7.18 2.83
N VAL A 52 -2.69 -5.99 3.43
CA VAL A 52 -1.58 -5.06 3.12
C VAL A 52 -0.35 -5.42 3.93
N GLU A 53 0.77 -5.62 3.25
CA GLU A 53 2.05 -5.91 3.88
C GLU A 53 2.79 -4.64 4.29
N VAL A 54 3.28 -4.61 5.53
CA VAL A 54 4.17 -3.55 6.03
C VAL A 54 5.56 -4.14 6.24
N ASN A 55 6.48 -3.76 5.38
CA ASN A 55 7.87 -4.19 5.38
C ASN A 55 8.73 -3.16 6.13
N TYR A 56 9.23 -3.51 7.31
CA TYR A 56 10.00 -2.58 8.15
C TYR A 56 11.44 -3.04 8.39
N GLN A 57 12.39 -2.13 8.20
CA GLN A 57 13.81 -2.36 8.48
C GLN A 57 14.24 -1.66 9.78
N ALA A 58 14.59 -2.47 10.79
CA ALA A 58 15.13 -1.98 12.06
C ALA A 58 16.62 -1.65 11.92
N ILE A 59 16.93 -0.42 11.48
CA ILE A 59 18.31 0.04 11.19
C ILE A 59 18.75 1.22 12.06
N GLY A 60 17.89 1.66 12.99
CA GLY A 60 18.08 2.84 13.83
C GLY A 60 17.43 4.10 13.25
N SER A 61 17.01 5.01 14.12
CA SER A 61 16.27 6.22 13.79
C SER A 61 16.94 7.08 12.71
N GLY A 62 18.26 7.30 12.84
CA GLY A 62 19.04 8.05 11.85
C GLY A 62 19.09 7.38 10.47
N GLY A 63 19.25 6.04 10.43
CA GLY A 63 19.25 5.29 9.18
C GLY A 63 17.89 5.36 8.46
N GLY A 64 16.80 5.27 9.22
CA GLY A 64 15.44 5.42 8.67
C GLY A 64 15.20 6.78 8.04
N LEU A 65 15.55 7.87 8.74
CA LEU A 65 15.42 9.23 8.21
C LEU A 65 16.26 9.46 6.95
N GLN A 66 17.48 8.90 6.89
CA GLN A 66 18.31 8.95 5.69
C GLN A 66 17.65 8.24 4.50
N GLN A 67 17.10 7.04 4.72
CA GLN A 67 16.39 6.29 3.68
C GLN A 67 15.11 7.00 3.21
N LEU A 68 14.37 7.62 4.12
CA LEU A 68 13.20 8.43 3.75
C LEU A 68 13.59 9.66 2.93
N ALA A 69 14.66 10.37 3.32
CA ALA A 69 15.18 11.50 2.56
C ALA A 69 15.66 11.08 1.16
N ALA A 70 16.27 9.89 1.05
CA ALA A 70 16.68 9.28 -0.20
C ALA A 70 15.50 8.67 -1.00
N LYS A 71 14.27 8.68 -0.47
CA LYS A 71 13.06 8.11 -1.05
C LYS A 71 13.16 6.61 -1.34
N THR A 72 13.97 5.88 -0.57
CA THR A 72 14.10 4.41 -0.69
C THR A 72 13.03 3.68 0.12
N VAL A 73 12.36 4.38 1.04
CA VAL A 73 11.22 3.89 1.84
C VAL A 73 10.10 4.92 1.82
N THR A 74 8.89 4.48 2.15
CA THR A 74 7.68 5.33 2.18
C THR A 74 7.48 6.05 3.51
N PHE A 75 8.01 5.52 4.60
CA PHE A 75 7.97 6.15 5.92
C PHE A 75 9.23 5.84 6.73
N ALA A 76 9.51 6.66 7.74
CA ALA A 76 10.54 6.39 8.73
C ALA A 76 10.00 6.53 10.15
N ALA A 77 10.51 5.70 11.06
CA ALA A 77 10.25 5.83 12.50
C ALA A 77 11.52 6.35 13.20
N SER A 78 11.37 7.42 13.98
CA SER A 78 12.41 7.94 14.86
C SER A 78 11.88 7.96 16.28
N ASP A 79 12.75 7.59 17.23
CA ASP A 79 12.58 7.95 18.64
C ASP A 79 12.78 9.46 18.82
#